data_AF-X0VQH4-F1
#
_entry.id   AF-X0VQH4-F1
#
_cell.length_a   1.000
_cell.length_b   1.000
_cell.length_c   1.000
_cell.angle_alpha   90.00
_cell.angle_beta   90.00
_cell.angle_gamma   90.00
#
_symmetry.space_group_name_H-M   'P 1'
#
loop_
_entity.id
_entity.type
_entity.pdbx_description
1 polymer ?
#
loop_
_entity_poly.entity_id
_entity_poly.type
_entity_poly.pdbx_seq_one_letter_code
_entity_poly.pdbx_strand_id
1 'polypeptide(L)'
;MAVRPHVALIVESSQNYGRQILRGVTQYLRSHRPWSIFLDERSLSEEPPGWLEDWKGDGIICRATNEHLARMFAASNIPTVDLTDRYG
;
A
#
# COMPACT_ATOMS: atom_id res chain seq x y z
N MET A 1 -9.43 -24.49 0.60
CA MET A 1 -8.60 -23.57 -0.20
C MET A 1 -8.05 -22.53 0.76
N ALA A 2 -6.73 -22.32 0.86
CA ALA A 2 -6.19 -21.32 1.78
C ALA A 2 -6.54 -19.91 1.25
N VAL A 3 -7.19 -19.09 2.07
CA VAL A 3 -7.50 -17.69 1.71
C VAL A 3 -6.18 -16.95 1.54
N ARG A 4 -6.02 -16.27 0.39
CA ARG A 4 -4.86 -15.43 0.13
C ARG A 4 -5.21 -14.01 0.60
N PRO A 5 -4.38 -13.39 1.46
CA PRO A 5 -4.59 -11.99 1.83
C PRO A 5 -4.59 -11.09 0.58
N HIS A 6 -5.55 -10.19 0.50
CA HIS A 6 -5.66 -9.18 -0.55
C HIS A 6 -5.08 -7.86 -0.03
N VAL A 7 -3.90 -7.49 -0.52
CA VAL A 7 -3.16 -6.33 -0.01
C VAL A 7 -3.03 -5.28 -1.10
N ALA A 8 -3.44 -4.06 -0.79
CA ALA A 8 -3.18 -2.91 -1.65
C ALA A 8 -1.76 -2.40 -1.43
N LEU A 9 -1.02 -2.17 -2.52
CA LEU A 9 0.29 -1.53 -2.52
C LEU A 9 0.17 -0.19 -3.26
N ILE A 10 0.26 0.90 -2.51
CA ILE A 10 0.03 2.26 -2.98
C ILE A 10 1.33 3.05 -2.84
N VAL A 11 2.16 3.02 -3.87
CA VAL A 11 3.48 3.66 -3.88
C VAL A 11 3.75 4.29 -5.24
N GLU A 12 4.40 5.46 -5.24
CA GLU A 12 4.86 6.06 -6.50
C GLU A 12 6.00 5.22 -7.11
N SER A 13 5.77 4.60 -8.27
CA SER A 13 6.71 3.69 -8.94
C SER A 13 7.65 4.37 -9.94
N SER A 14 7.46 5.66 -10.21
CA SER A 14 8.25 6.45 -11.16
C SER A 14 9.71 6.61 -10.73
N GLN A 15 9.95 6.68 -9.42
CA GLN A 15 11.27 6.86 -8.83
C GLN A 15 11.98 5.53 -8.51
N ASN A 16 13.32 5.56 -8.44
CA ASN A 16 14.13 4.40 -8.03
C ASN A 16 13.67 3.80 -6.68
N TYR A 17 13.20 4.65 -5.77
CA TYR A 17 12.71 4.24 -4.45
C TYR A 17 11.48 3.32 -4.54
N GLY A 18 10.45 3.68 -5.32
CA GLY A 18 9.26 2.85 -5.50
C GLY A 18 9.56 1.49 -6.14
N ARG A 19 10.49 1.46 -7.11
CA ARG A 19 10.96 0.19 -7.70
C ARG A 19 11.66 -0.70 -6.69
N GLN A 20 12.42 -0.14 -5.75
CA GLN A 20 13.04 -0.91 -4.68
C GLN A 20 12.00 -1.47 -3.70
N ILE A 21 10.94 -0.74 -3.40
CA ILE A 21 9.81 -1.24 -2.60
C ILE A 21 9.16 -2.44 -3.30
N LEU A 22 8.80 -2.29 -4.58
CA LEU A 22 8.21 -3.38 -5.36
C LEU A 22 9.08 -4.63 -5.37
N ARG A 23 10.40 -4.45 -5.50
CA ARG A 23 11.38 -5.55 -5.43
C ARG A 23 11.38 -6.21 -4.05
N GLY A 24 11.36 -5.44 -2.97
CA GLY A 24 11.32 -5.95 -1.59
C GLY A 24 10.04 -6.76 -1.32
N VAL A 25 8.87 -6.21 -1.68
CA VAL A 25 7.58 -6.91 -1.55
C VAL A 25 7.59 -8.21 -2.37
N THR A 26 8.06 -8.16 -3.61
CA THR A 26 8.17 -9.36 -4.46
C THR A 26 9.10 -10.42 -3.85
N GLN A 27 10.21 -9.99 -3.25
CA GLN A 27 11.14 -10.90 -2.57
C GLN A 27 10.49 -11.55 -1.33
N TYR A 28 9.74 -10.78 -0.55
CA TYR A 28 8.99 -11.31 0.60
C TYR A 28 7.95 -12.35 0.18
N LEU A 29 7.19 -12.07 -0.87
CA LEU A 29 6.14 -12.97 -1.37
C LEU A 29 6.70 -14.31 -1.90
N ARG A 30 7.96 -14.34 -2.35
CA ARG A 30 8.61 -15.59 -2.82
C ARG A 30 8.97 -16.54 -1.67
N SER A 31 9.20 -16.03 -0.47
CA SER A 31 9.58 -16.82 0.71
C SER A 31 8.42 -17.09 1.68
N HIS A 32 7.26 -16.46 1.47
CA HIS A 32 6.08 -16.57 2.34
C HIS A 32 4.85 -17.06 1.57
N ARG A 33 3.72 -17.25 2.27
CA ARG A 33 2.45 -17.58 1.61
C ARG A 33 2.07 -16.46 0.62
N PRO A 34 1.62 -16.79 -0.60
CA PRO A 34 1.35 -15.78 -1.62
C PRO A 34 0.15 -14.92 -1.23
N TRP A 35 0.36 -13.60 -1.19
CA TRP A 35 -0.71 -12.60 -1.15
C TRP A 35 -1.14 -12.25 -2.58
N SER A 36 -2.38 -11.78 -2.71
CA SER A 36 -2.85 -11.09 -3.91
C SER A 36 -2.55 -9.61 -3.76
N ILE A 37 -1.69 -9.04 -4.61
CA ILE A 37 -1.32 -7.62 -4.55
C ILE A 37 -2.13 -6.84 -5.58
N PHE A 38 -2.83 -5.80 -5.11
CA PHE A 38 -3.38 -4.76 -5.96
C PHE A 38 -2.38 -3.59 -5.97
N LEU A 39 -1.76 -3.32 -7.12
CA LEU A 39 -0.85 -2.20 -7.27
C LEU A 39 -1.61 -0.98 -7.81
N ASP A 40 -1.62 0.11 -7.06
CA ASP A 40 -2.03 1.41 -7.59
C ASP A 40 -0.79 2.18 -8.02
N GLU A 41 -0.61 2.32 -9.34
CA GLU A 41 0.51 3.02 -9.96
C GLU A 41 0.32 4.54 -9.96
N ARG A 42 -0.85 5.05 -9.57
CA ARG A 42 -1.06 6.49 -9.45
C ARG A 42 -0.24 6.97 -8.26
N SER A 43 0.83 7.72 -8.56
CA SER A 43 1.54 8.56 -7.60
C SER A 43 0.47 9.26 -6.76
N LEU A 44 0.49 9.08 -5.44
CA LEU A 44 -0.50 9.68 -4.55
C LEU A 44 -0.55 11.20 -4.79
N SER A 45 -1.51 11.61 -5.60
CA SER A 45 -2.04 12.97 -5.72
C SER A 45 -2.50 13.46 -4.35
N GLU A 46 -2.89 14.73 -4.21
CA GLU A 46 -3.36 15.24 -2.92
C GLU A 46 -4.52 14.43 -2.34
N GLU A 47 -5.31 13.77 -3.21
CA GLU A 47 -6.44 12.92 -2.86
C GLU A 47 -6.12 11.42 -3.01
N PRO A 48 -6.63 10.57 -2.10
CA PRO A 48 -6.53 9.12 -2.23
C PRO A 48 -7.38 8.63 -3.41
N PRO A 49 -7.08 7.44 -3.92
CA PRO A 49 -7.89 6.89 -5.00
C PRO A 49 -9.29 6.53 -4.48
N GLY A 50 -10.34 6.93 -5.20
CA GLY A 50 -11.72 6.74 -4.77
C GLY A 50 -12.15 5.28 -4.52
N TRP A 51 -11.37 4.29 -4.97
CA TRP A 51 -11.61 2.88 -4.66
C TRP A 51 -11.24 2.51 -3.22
N LEU A 52 -10.45 3.33 -2.52
CA LEU A 52 -9.94 3.04 -1.18
C LEU A 52 -11.06 3.02 -0.13
N GLU A 53 -12.07 3.87 -0.27
CA GLU A 53 -13.23 3.91 0.63
C GLU A 53 -14.02 2.60 0.62
N ASP A 54 -14.10 1.95 -0.55
CA ASP A 54 -14.78 0.68 -0.77
C ASP A 54 -13.84 -0.54 -0.72
N TRP A 55 -12.58 -0.35 -0.32
CA TRP A 55 -11.60 -1.43 -0.31
C TRP A 55 -11.97 -2.50 0.73
N LYS A 56 -12.15 -3.74 0.26
CA LYS A 56 -12.47 -4.92 1.10
C LYS A 56 -11.28 -5.87 1.27
N GLY A 57 -10.07 -5.37 1.04
CA GLY A 57 -8.87 -6.18 1.24
C GLY A 57 -8.45 -6.28 2.70
N ASP A 58 -7.47 -7.13 2.94
CA ASP A 58 -6.98 -7.50 4.27
C ASP A 58 -5.86 -6.57 4.77
N GLY A 59 -5.33 -5.70 3.91
CA GLY A 59 -4.27 -4.77 4.30
C GLY A 59 -3.90 -3.74 3.25
N ILE A 60 -3.18 -2.72 3.69
CA ILE A 60 -2.62 -1.64 2.86
C ILE A 60 -1.13 -1.50 3.20
N ILE A 61 -0.30 -1.40 2.17
CA ILE A 61 1.08 -0.90 2.25
C ILE A 61 1.11 0.37 1.43
N CYS A 62 1.35 1.50 2.08
CA CYS A 62 1.30 2.79 1.42
C CYS A 62 2.57 3.59 1.69
N ARG A 63 2.73 4.69 0.96
CA ARG A 63 3.68 5.75 1.31
C ARG A 63 2.95 7.07 1.27
N ALA A 64 2.50 7.58 2.41
CA ALA A 64 1.79 8.85 2.44
C ALA A 64 2.72 9.99 1.99
N THR A 65 2.30 10.73 0.97
CA THR A 65 3.06 11.87 0.42
C THR A 65 2.79 13.15 1.20
N ASN A 66 1.64 13.25 1.87
CA ASN A 66 1.22 14.38 2.69
C ASN A 66 0.48 13.90 3.96
N GLU A 67 0.26 14.83 4.89
CA GLU A 67 -0.42 14.56 6.17
C GLU A 67 -1.89 14.14 5.99
N HIS A 68 -2.58 14.68 4.98
CA HIS A 68 -3.98 14.36 4.72
C HIS A 68 -4.15 12.87 4.41
N LEU A 69 -3.34 12.33 3.50
CA LEU A 69 -3.30 10.92 3.15
C LEU A 69 -2.95 10.04 4.35
N ALA A 70 -1.94 10.43 5.14
CA ALA A 70 -1.56 9.67 6.34
C ALA A 70 -2.74 9.54 7.32
N ARG A 71 -3.46 10.64 7.58
CA ARG A 71 -4.66 10.64 8.42
C ARG A 71 -5.78 9.77 7.84
N MET A 72 -5.97 9.78 6.52
CA MET A 72 -6.98 8.94 5.88
C MET A 72 -6.65 7.45 6.00
N PHE A 73 -5.39 7.05 5.77
CA PHE A 73 -4.97 5.66 5.97
C PHE A 73 -5.10 5.24 7.44
N ALA A 74 -4.72 6.11 8.39
CA ALA A 74 -4.88 5.86 9.82
C ALA A 74 -6.35 5.77 10.26
N ALA A 75 -7.25 6.51 9.60
CA ALA A 75 -8.68 6.44 9.83
C ALA A 75 -9.34 5.21 9.18
N SER A 76 -8.65 4.54 8.25
CA SER A 76 -9.15 3.29 7.69
C SER A 76 -9.12 2.19 8.76
N ASN A 77 -10.19 1.40 8.85
CA ASN A 77 -10.23 0.22 9.74
C ASN A 77 -9.41 -0.96 9.18
N ILE A 78 -8.49 -0.71 8.27
CA ILE A 78 -7.71 -1.71 7.54
C ILE A 78 -6.27 -1.67 8.06
N PRO A 79 -5.65 -2.83 8.39
CA PRO A 79 -4.25 -2.87 8.78
C PRO A 79 -3.36 -2.20 7.73
N THR A 80 -2.69 -1.12 8.14
CA THR A 80 -1.92 -0.27 7.23
C THR A 80 -0.48 -0.15 7.70
N VAL A 81 0.46 -0.35 6.78
CA VAL A 81 1.88 -0.06 6.96
C VAL A 81 2.24 1.12 6.08
N ASP A 82 2.53 2.26 6.69
CA ASP A 82 3.10 3.42 5.99
C ASP A 82 4.63 3.29 5.94
N LEU A 83 5.20 3.41 4.74
CA LEU A 83 6.63 3.33 4.48
C LEU A 83 7.32 4.70 4.62
N THR A 84 6.58 5.76 4.94
CA THR A 84 7.12 7.09 5.25
C THR A 84 7.53 7.18 6.72
N ASP A 85 8.59 7.95 7.01
CA ASP A 85 9.08 8.21 8.38
C ASP A 85 8.53 9.51 8.98
N ARG A 86 7.65 10.21 8.25
CA ARG A 86 7.28 11.61 8.52
C ARG A 86 6.08 11.83 9.43
N TYR A 87 5.19 10.85 9.55
CA TYR A 87 3.86 11.03 10.18
C TYR A 87 3.56 9.95 11.22
N GLY A 88 4.63 9.34 11.78
CA GLY A 88 4.55 8.21 12.72
C GLY A 88 3.78 8.48 14.01
#